data_AF-A0A1A8WFQ7-F1
#
_entry.id   AF-A0A1A8WFQ7-F1
#
_cell.length_a   1.000
_cell.length_b   1.000
_cell.length_c   1.000
_cell.angle_alpha   90.00
_cell.angle_beta   90.00
_cell.angle_gamma   90.00
#
_symmetry.space_group_name_H-M   'P 1'
#
loop_
_entity.id
_entity.type
_entity.pdbx_description
1 polymer ?
#
loop_
_entity_poly.entity_id
_entity_poly.type
_entity_poly.pdbx_seq_one_letter_code
_entity_poly.pdbx_strand_id
1 'polypeptide(L)'
;MATGEPDFDIFENSEDYFQNEALIDAIPHPYNANFCYRTENPDFKHNLDLMNLCKNFVVFLEKLQAAYANDTTKYSKYIEYLNFWLTYKSTATGKSDDYITKFYEFIQNNYKAFPPDGELKRKIYHIKGKSFNNMSIL
;
A
#
# COMPACT_ATOMS: atom_id res chain seq x y z
N MET A 1 -22.79 6.33 25.33
CA MET A 1 -22.03 6.52 24.08
C MET A 1 -20.58 6.24 24.43
N ALA A 2 -20.09 5.04 24.10
CA ALA A 2 -18.70 4.70 24.36
C ALA A 2 -17.83 5.49 23.37
N THR A 3 -17.10 6.48 23.87
CA THR A 3 -15.91 7.03 23.24
C THR A 3 -14.86 5.92 23.23
N GLY A 4 -14.99 4.98 22.29
CA GLY A 4 -13.95 4.00 22.02
C GLY A 4 -12.74 4.76 21.49
N GLU A 5 -11.61 4.61 22.17
CA GLU A 5 -10.29 4.88 21.60
C GLU A 5 -10.25 4.27 20.17
N PRO A 6 -9.71 4.97 19.16
CA PRO A 6 -9.60 4.38 17.83
C PRO A 6 -8.84 3.05 17.96
N ASP A 7 -9.35 2.00 17.32
CA ASP A 7 -8.69 0.71 17.31
C ASP A 7 -7.42 0.86 16.45
N PHE A 8 -6.27 0.97 17.12
CA PHE A 8 -4.96 1.19 16.53
C PHE A 8 -4.16 -0.13 16.38
N ASP A 9 -4.86 -1.27 16.40
CA ASP A 9 -4.26 -2.60 16.26
C ASP A 9 -3.43 -2.77 14.97
N ILE A 10 -3.68 -1.92 13.95
CA ILE A 10 -2.88 -1.83 12.72
C ILE A 10 -1.40 -1.55 12.99
N PHE A 11 -1.04 -0.95 14.13
CA PHE A 11 0.34 -0.61 14.49
C PHE A 11 0.99 -1.61 15.46
N GLU A 12 0.29 -2.68 15.85
CA GLU A 12 0.77 -3.67 16.82
C GLU A 12 2.12 -4.30 16.41
N ASN A 13 2.36 -4.48 15.11
CA ASN A 13 3.61 -5.02 14.56
C ASN A 13 4.41 -3.94 13.79
N SER A 14 4.28 -2.67 14.18
CA SER A 14 4.90 -1.52 13.48
C SER A 14 6.42 -1.64 13.34
N GLU A 15 7.12 -2.14 14.36
CA GLU A 15 8.56 -2.39 14.29
C GLU A 15 8.93 -3.32 13.12
N ASP A 16 8.26 -4.48 13.01
CA ASP A 16 8.47 -5.41 11.90
C ASP A 16 8.18 -4.73 10.56
N TYR A 17 7.12 -3.92 10.49
CA TYR A 17 6.74 -3.21 9.28
C TYR A 17 7.79 -2.17 8.86
N PHE A 18 8.33 -1.40 9.81
CA PHE A 18 9.41 -0.43 9.54
C PHE A 18 10.69 -1.13 9.09
N GLN A 19 11.05 -2.26 9.70
CA GLN A 19 12.21 -3.04 9.28
C GLN A 19 12.04 -3.55 7.85
N ASN A 20 10.86 -4.03 7.48
CA ASN A 20 10.56 -4.47 6.11
C ASN A 20 10.51 -3.30 5.11
N GLU A 21 10.03 -2.12 5.52
CA GLU A 21 10.05 -0.90 4.71
C GLU A 21 11.49 -0.45 4.42
N ALA A 22 12.38 -0.49 5.40
CA ALA A 22 13.79 -0.10 5.24
C ALA A 22 14.55 -0.96 4.21
N LEU A 23 14.05 -2.18 3.93
CA LEU A 23 14.63 -3.09 2.95
C LEU A 23 14.19 -2.80 1.51
N ILE A 24 13.23 -1.89 1.29
CA ILE A 24 12.72 -1.55 -0.04
C ILE A 24 13.85 -1.01 -0.93
N ASP A 25 14.64 -0.06 -0.43
CA ASP A 25 15.69 0.62 -1.20
C ASP A 25 16.93 -0.27 -1.46
N ALA A 26 17.06 -1.38 -0.72
CA ALA A 26 18.19 -2.30 -0.84
C ALA A 26 18.04 -3.30 -2.01
N ILE A 27 16.89 -3.34 -2.67
CA ILE A 27 16.55 -4.38 -3.65
C ILE A 27 16.37 -3.75 -5.04
N PRO A 28 17.04 -4.28 -6.08
CA PRO A 28 16.70 -3.92 -7.46
C PRO A 28 15.24 -4.26 -7.72
N HIS A 29 14.44 -3.29 -8.18
CA HIS A 29 13.01 -3.47 -8.38
C HIS A 29 12.68 -4.80 -9.09
N PRO A 30 11.83 -5.66 -8.51
CA PRO A 30 11.57 -7.00 -9.02
C PRO A 30 10.87 -6.95 -10.38
N TYR A 31 10.93 -8.06 -11.14
CA TYR A 31 10.22 -8.19 -12.41
C TYR A 31 8.71 -7.89 -12.29
N ASN A 32 8.12 -8.18 -11.13
CA ASN A 32 6.73 -7.88 -10.83
C ASN A 32 6.44 -6.39 -10.75
N ALA A 33 7.42 -5.53 -10.51
CA ALA A 33 7.25 -4.08 -10.53
C ALA A 33 7.17 -3.51 -11.96
N ASN A 34 7.36 -4.34 -13.01
CA ASN A 34 7.30 -3.91 -14.40
C ASN A 34 5.92 -3.36 -14.82
N PHE A 35 4.81 -3.75 -14.17
CA PHE A 35 3.50 -3.16 -14.48
C PHE A 35 3.41 -1.68 -14.06
N CYS A 36 4.20 -1.24 -13.07
CA CYS A 36 4.24 0.16 -12.66
C CYS A 36 4.76 1.07 -13.78
N TYR A 37 5.50 0.52 -14.75
CA TYR A 37 6.04 1.25 -15.91
C TYR A 37 5.07 1.34 -17.09
N ARG A 38 3.80 0.92 -16.95
CA ARG A 38 2.88 0.85 -18.10
C ARG A 38 2.68 2.23 -18.75
N THR A 39 3.09 2.29 -20.02
CA THR A 39 2.89 3.41 -20.96
C THR A 39 1.43 3.67 -21.32
N GLU A 40 0.51 2.78 -20.92
CA GLU A 40 -0.92 2.80 -21.27
C GLU A 40 -1.77 3.66 -20.34
N ASN A 41 -1.27 4.04 -19.16
CA ASN A 41 -1.96 5.03 -18.32
C ASN A 41 -1.32 6.41 -18.49
N PRO A 42 -1.85 7.26 -19.40
CA PRO A 42 -1.30 8.59 -19.65
C PRO A 42 -1.30 9.48 -18.39
N ASP A 43 -2.20 9.24 -17.44
CA ASP A 43 -2.33 10.03 -16.20
C ASP A 43 -1.15 9.83 -15.23
N PHE A 44 -0.44 8.69 -15.34
CA PHE A 44 0.69 8.33 -14.47
C PHE A 44 2.02 8.21 -15.22
N LYS A 45 2.00 8.15 -16.56
CA LYS A 45 3.19 7.93 -17.42
C LYS A 45 4.36 8.89 -17.13
N HIS A 46 4.07 10.13 -16.77
CA HIS A 46 5.08 11.16 -16.51
C HIS A 46 5.32 11.42 -15.02
N ASN A 47 4.62 10.71 -14.13
CA ASN A 47 4.73 10.88 -12.68
C ASN A 47 5.71 9.85 -12.10
N LEU A 48 7.00 10.20 -12.14
CA LEU A 48 8.08 9.34 -11.65
C LEU A 48 7.92 8.98 -10.16
N ASP A 49 7.39 9.91 -9.36
CA ASP A 49 7.20 9.70 -7.92
C ASP A 49 6.16 8.63 -7.64
N LEU A 50 4.99 8.70 -8.30
CA LEU A 50 3.97 7.66 -8.18
C LEU A 50 4.42 6.33 -8.79
N MET A 51 5.19 6.38 -9.88
CA MET A 51 5.74 5.17 -10.47
C MET A 51 6.70 4.48 -9.50
N ASN A 52 7.59 5.23 -8.84
CA ASN A 52 8.48 4.68 -7.81
C ASN A 52 7.70 4.22 -6.58
N LEU A 53 6.69 4.96 -6.14
CA LEU A 53 5.79 4.54 -5.06
C LEU A 53 5.10 3.21 -5.38
N CYS A 54 4.62 3.02 -6.61
CA CYS A 54 4.05 1.75 -7.06
C CYS A 54 5.05 0.59 -6.95
N LYS A 55 6.32 0.81 -7.35
CA LYS A 55 7.33 -0.25 -7.23
C LYS A 55 7.67 -0.54 -5.77
N ASN A 56 7.80 0.49 -4.95
CA ASN A 56 8.05 0.35 -3.51
C ASN A 56 6.91 -0.40 -2.83
N PHE A 57 5.66 -0.12 -3.20
CA PHE A 57 4.48 -0.85 -2.75
C PHE A 57 4.58 -2.35 -3.07
N VAL A 58 4.96 -2.70 -4.30
CA VAL A 58 5.10 -4.10 -4.73
C VAL A 58 6.17 -4.82 -3.93
N VAL A 59 7.34 -4.20 -3.77
CA VAL A 59 8.44 -4.77 -2.97
C VAL A 59 8.00 -4.95 -1.52
N PHE A 60 7.31 -3.96 -0.96
CA PHE A 60 6.88 -4.00 0.42
C PHE A 60 5.84 -5.09 0.66
N LEU A 61 4.86 -5.21 -0.24
CA LEU A 61 3.86 -6.27 -0.19
C LEU A 61 4.50 -7.66 -0.26
N GLU A 62 5.43 -7.89 -1.19
CA GLU A 62 6.14 -9.17 -1.31
C GLU A 62 6.93 -9.51 -0.03
N LYS A 63 7.53 -8.50 0.62
CA LYS A 63 8.24 -8.67 1.90
C LYS A 63 7.31 -9.05 3.03
N LEU A 64 6.21 -8.32 3.21
CA LEU A 64 5.22 -8.63 4.24
C LEU A 64 4.61 -10.01 4.00
N GLN A 65 4.28 -10.34 2.74
CA GLN A 65 3.79 -11.68 2.39
C GLN A 65 4.80 -12.77 2.75
N ALA A 66 6.09 -12.57 2.48
CA ALA A 66 7.13 -13.53 2.83
C ALA A 66 7.32 -13.65 4.35
N ALA A 67 7.31 -12.53 5.07
CA ALA A 67 7.47 -12.49 6.53
C ALA A 67 6.31 -13.17 7.26
N TYR A 68 5.09 -13.02 6.75
CA TYR A 68 3.86 -13.53 7.35
C TYR A 68 3.24 -14.73 6.60
N ALA A 69 3.99 -15.39 5.71
CA ALA A 69 3.48 -16.48 4.87
C ALA A 69 2.82 -17.62 5.65
N ASN A 70 3.29 -17.86 6.89
CA ASN A 70 2.80 -18.91 7.77
C ASN A 70 1.86 -18.40 8.87
N ASP A 71 1.55 -17.10 8.90
CA ASP A 71 0.73 -16.48 9.95
C ASP A 71 -0.53 -15.85 9.35
N THR A 72 -1.54 -16.69 9.17
CA THR A 72 -2.85 -16.26 8.64
C THR A 72 -3.58 -15.30 9.57
N THR A 73 -3.24 -15.28 10.87
CA THR A 73 -3.85 -14.36 11.84
C THR A 73 -3.37 -12.91 11.65
N LYS A 74 -2.17 -12.74 11.10
CA LYS A 74 -1.58 -11.44 10.79
C LYS A 74 -1.90 -10.95 9.37
N TYR A 75 -2.53 -11.78 8.54
CA TYR A 75 -2.84 -11.45 7.15
C TYR A 75 -3.69 -10.20 6.99
N SER A 76 -4.76 -10.05 7.77
CA SER A 76 -5.59 -8.83 7.71
C SER A 76 -4.82 -7.60 8.17
N LYS A 77 -4.03 -7.74 9.24
CA LYS A 77 -3.32 -6.63 9.89
C LYS A 77 -2.25 -6.00 9.01
N TYR A 78 -1.37 -6.81 8.39
CA TYR A 78 -0.33 -6.23 7.54
C TYR A 78 -0.91 -5.61 6.26
N ILE A 79 -2.07 -6.10 5.79
CA ILE A 79 -2.77 -5.51 4.64
C ILE A 79 -3.39 -4.16 5.00
N GLU A 80 -3.98 -4.02 6.18
CA GLU A 80 -4.46 -2.73 6.68
C GLU A 80 -3.32 -1.74 6.87
N TYR A 81 -2.21 -2.17 7.46
CA TYR A 81 -1.00 -1.35 7.55
C TYR A 81 -0.48 -0.94 6.18
N LEU A 82 -0.46 -1.85 5.20
CA LEU A 82 -0.01 -1.55 3.84
C LEU A 82 -0.88 -0.48 3.16
N ASN A 83 -2.20 -0.50 3.40
CA ASN A 83 -3.11 0.55 2.91
C ASN A 83 -2.87 1.89 3.60
N PHE A 84 -2.62 1.88 4.91
CA PHE A 84 -2.19 3.07 5.66
C PHE A 84 -0.90 3.63 5.07
N TRP A 85 0.13 2.80 4.91
CA TRP A 85 1.43 3.17 4.37
C TRP A 85 1.30 3.78 2.97
N LEU A 86 0.56 3.12 2.07
CA LEU A 86 0.36 3.62 0.71
C LEU A 86 -0.42 4.95 0.71
N THR A 87 -1.39 5.14 1.62
CA THR A 87 -2.16 6.38 1.74
C THR A 87 -1.26 7.50 2.25
N TYR A 88 -0.46 7.22 3.27
CA TYR A 88 0.52 8.15 3.83
C TYR A 88 1.53 8.63 2.77
N LYS A 89 2.14 7.70 2.03
CA LYS A 89 3.09 8.06 0.96
C LYS A 89 2.41 8.78 -0.20
N SER A 90 1.17 8.40 -0.55
CA SER A 90 0.41 9.04 -1.63
C SER A 90 0.00 10.47 -1.26
N THR A 91 -0.47 10.71 -0.03
CA THR A 91 -0.87 12.05 0.44
C THR A 91 0.33 13.00 0.56
N ALA A 92 1.51 12.48 0.92
CA ALA A 92 2.76 13.25 0.93
C ALA A 92 3.14 13.81 -0.46
N THR A 93 2.59 13.28 -1.57
CA THR A 93 2.80 13.83 -2.91
C THR A 93 2.06 15.14 -3.18
N GLY A 94 1.14 15.55 -2.30
CA GLY A 94 0.31 16.76 -2.44
C GLY A 94 -0.74 16.69 -3.56
N LYS A 95 -1.01 15.49 -4.10
CA LYS A 95 -2.05 15.27 -5.12
C LYS A 95 -3.43 15.21 -4.48
N SER A 96 -4.47 15.45 -5.29
CA SER A 96 -5.87 15.37 -4.83
C SER A 96 -6.29 13.94 -4.50
N ASP A 97 -7.26 13.80 -3.58
CA ASP A 97 -7.87 12.51 -3.23
C ASP A 97 -8.38 11.74 -4.46
N ASP A 98 -8.96 12.44 -5.45
CA ASP A 98 -9.42 11.82 -6.70
C ASP A 98 -8.26 11.22 -7.51
N TYR A 99 -7.13 11.92 -7.57
CA TYR A 99 -5.94 11.44 -8.26
C TYR A 99 -5.31 10.25 -7.54
N ILE A 100 -5.25 10.29 -6.21
CA ILE A 100 -4.79 9.16 -5.39
C ILE A 100 -5.73 7.96 -5.57
N THR A 101 -7.04 8.18 -5.60
CA THR A 101 -8.02 7.10 -5.81
C THR A 101 -7.80 6.39 -7.16
N LYS A 102 -7.59 7.14 -8.24
CA LYS A 102 -7.24 6.56 -9.56
C LYS A 102 -5.92 5.77 -9.53
N PHE A 103 -4.96 6.20 -8.71
CA PHE A 103 -3.69 5.49 -8.55
C PHE A 103 -3.89 4.12 -7.88
N TYR A 104 -4.75 4.04 -6.87
CA TYR A 104 -5.13 2.76 -6.25
C TYR A 104 -5.83 1.82 -7.24
N GLU A 105 -6.78 2.34 -8.02
CA GLU A 105 -7.47 1.57 -9.07
C GLU A 105 -6.46 1.03 -10.11
N PHE A 106 -5.47 1.84 -10.48
CA PHE A 106 -4.39 1.41 -11.36
C PHE A 106 -3.61 0.23 -10.77
N ILE A 107 -3.19 0.28 -9.50
CA ILE A 107 -2.47 -0.82 -8.85
C ILE A 107 -3.33 -2.09 -8.83
N GLN A 108 -4.58 -1.97 -8.37
CA GLN A 108 -5.55 -3.08 -8.30
C GLN A 108 -5.77 -3.78 -9.63
N ASN A 109 -5.80 -3.04 -10.73
CA ASN A 109 -6.09 -3.58 -12.05
C ASN A 109 -4.87 -4.20 -12.73
N ASN A 110 -3.65 -3.85 -12.31
CA ASN A 110 -2.44 -4.22 -13.03
C ASN A 110 -1.51 -5.19 -12.29
N TYR A 111 -1.64 -5.34 -10.97
CA TYR A 111 -0.75 -6.22 -10.23
C TYR A 111 -1.16 -7.70 -10.34
N LYS A 112 -0.34 -8.46 -11.07
CA LYS A 112 -0.57 -9.87 -11.41
C LYS A 112 -0.50 -10.83 -10.21
N ALA A 113 0.13 -10.41 -9.11
CA ALA A 113 0.17 -11.22 -7.89
C ALA A 113 -1.14 -11.13 -7.08
N PHE A 114 -2.11 -10.32 -7.52
CA PHE A 114 -3.49 -10.50 -7.09
C PHE A 114 -4.08 -11.69 -7.86
N PRO A 115 -4.27 -12.85 -7.22
CA PRO A 115 -4.84 -14.00 -7.92
C PRO A 115 -6.26 -13.64 -8.42
N PRO A 116 -6.76 -14.31 -9.48
CA PRO A 116 -8.01 -13.93 -10.17
C PRO A 116 -9.26 -13.94 -9.27
N ASP A 117 -9.23 -14.72 -8.19
CA ASP A 117 -10.19 -14.79 -7.10
C ASP A 117 -10.19 -13.55 -6.19
N GLY A 118 -9.23 -12.63 -6.36
CA GLY A 118 -9.39 -11.21 -6.05
C GLY A 118 -9.42 -10.85 -4.57
N GLU A 119 -8.99 -11.74 -3.67
CA GLU A 119 -8.97 -11.43 -2.24
C GLU A 119 -8.07 -10.23 -1.94
N LEU A 120 -6.82 -10.28 -2.39
CA LEU A 120 -5.85 -9.21 -2.17
C LEU A 120 -6.22 -7.94 -2.96
N LYS A 121 -6.73 -8.08 -4.19
CA LYS A 121 -7.24 -6.96 -5.01
C LYS A 121 -8.33 -6.16 -4.29
N ARG A 122 -9.26 -6.85 -3.62
CA ARG A 122 -10.38 -6.22 -2.88
C ARG A 122 -9.95 -5.62 -1.54
N LYS A 123 -8.78 -6.01 -1.03
CA LYS A 123 -8.25 -5.56 0.26
C LYS A 123 -7.27 -4.40 0.14
N ILE A 124 -6.84 -4.00 -1.06
CA ILE A 124 -6.09 -2.75 -1.28
C ILE A 124 -7.09 -1.62 -1.52
N TYR A 125 -7.04 -0.52 -0.77
CA TYR A 125 -7.98 0.60 -0.89
C TYR A 125 -7.38 1.91 -0.36
N HIS A 126 -7.83 3.03 -0.92
CA HIS A 126 -7.45 4.37 -0.48
C HIS A 126 -8.22 4.72 0.80
N ILE A 127 -7.52 5.02 1.89
CA ILE A 127 -8.13 5.52 3.13
C ILE A 127 -8.46 7.01 2.94
N LYS A 128 -9.75 7.36 2.92
CA LYS A 128 -10.18 8.75 2.68
C LYS A 128 -9.64 9.72 3.73
N GLY A 129 -9.33 10.95 3.33
CA GLY A 129 -8.64 11.95 4.15
C GLY A 129 -9.20 12.16 5.56
N LYS A 130 -10.53 12.20 5.74
CA LYS A 130 -11.12 12.34 7.09
C LYS A 130 -10.80 11.16 8.02
N SER A 131 -10.87 9.94 7.50
CA SER A 131 -10.54 8.73 8.26
C SER A 131 -9.03 8.61 8.47
N PHE A 132 -8.25 8.93 7.44
CA PHE A 132 -6.80 8.89 7.48
C PHE A 132 -6.21 9.91 8.47
N ASN A 133 -6.70 11.15 8.46
CA ASN A 133 -6.24 12.20 9.37
C ASN A 133 -6.47 11.84 10.84
N ASN A 134 -7.50 11.05 11.14
CA ASN A 134 -7.73 10.58 12.51
C ASN A 134 -6.71 9.50 12.94
N MET A 135 -6.12 8.78 11.98
CA MET A 135 -5.08 7.77 12.23
C MET A 135 -3.67 8.38 12.25
N SER A 136 -3.44 9.49 11.55
CA SER A 136 -2.12 10.14 11.42
C SER A 136 -1.76 11.14 12.53
N ILE A 137 -2.61 11.30 13.55
CA ILE A 137 -2.38 12.21 14.70
C ILE A 137 -1.43 11.60 15.76
N LEU A 138 -0.90 10.40 15.53
CA LEU A 138 0.10 9.75 16.39
C LEU A 138 1.52 10.30 16.17
#